data_AF-A0A520MMC0-F1
#
_entry.id   AF-A0A520MMC0-F1
#
_cell.length_a   1.000
_cell.length_b   1.000
_cell.length_c   1.000
_cell.angle_alpha   90.00
_cell.angle_beta   90.00
_cell.angle_gamma   90.00
#
_symmetry.space_group_name_H-M   'P 1'
#
loop_
_entity.id
_entity.type
_entity.pdbx_description
1 polymer ?
#
loop_
_entity_poly.entity_id
_entity_poly.type
_entity_poly.pdbx_seq_one_letter_code
_entity_poly.pdbx_strand_id
1 'polypeptide(L)'
;MREQMMKQYYKVFLALTFLTVSIFIKPAMAAGPVERAIVACEYELTHFCATVTPGEGRLMMCLGAHEDKISLGCGIAVYEAAVAIDVLASVIAAVGTACGQEIVDHCATAIGDNDFVVEAGQGQVVQCLASNQSSLGESCNAVLAKLTAN
;
A
#
# COMPACT_ATOMS: atom_id res chain seq x y z
N MET A 1 -26.39 -32.77 -44.39
CA MET A 1 -26.64 -33.01 -42.94
C MET A 1 -25.38 -33.06 -42.08
N ARG A 2 -24.30 -33.77 -42.48
CA ARG A 2 -23.06 -33.88 -41.67
C ARG A 2 -22.30 -32.54 -41.45
N GLU A 3 -22.29 -31.66 -42.44
CA GLU A 3 -21.59 -30.35 -42.35
C GLU A 3 -22.28 -29.33 -41.43
N GLN A 4 -23.63 -29.33 -41.38
CA GLN A 4 -24.39 -28.45 -40.49
C GLN A 4 -24.19 -28.86 -39.02
N MET A 5 -24.13 -30.16 -38.76
CA MET A 5 -23.83 -30.72 -37.44
C MET A 5 -22.42 -30.34 -36.98
N MET A 6 -21.42 -30.41 -37.87
CA MET A 6 -20.04 -30.01 -37.57
C MET A 6 -19.91 -28.50 -37.32
N LYS A 7 -20.62 -27.66 -38.08
CA LYS A 7 -20.63 -26.20 -37.86
C LYS A 7 -21.33 -25.83 -36.54
N GLN A 8 -22.40 -26.53 -36.19
CA GLN A 8 -23.11 -26.31 -34.92
C GLN A 8 -22.26 -26.78 -33.74
N TYR A 9 -21.62 -27.95 -33.86
CA TYR A 9 -20.72 -28.50 -32.85
C TYR A 9 -19.47 -27.61 -32.66
N TYR A 10 -18.89 -27.09 -33.74
CA TYR A 10 -17.75 -26.15 -33.69
C TYR A 10 -18.12 -24.83 -33.02
N LYS A 11 -19.32 -24.28 -33.29
CA LYS A 11 -19.82 -23.08 -32.60
C LYS A 11 -20.05 -23.30 -31.11
N VAL A 12 -20.61 -24.46 -30.72
CA VAL A 12 -20.82 -24.84 -29.32
C VAL A 12 -19.47 -25.06 -28.62
N PHE A 13 -18.52 -25.70 -29.29
CA PHE A 13 -17.18 -25.94 -28.75
C PHE A 13 -16.40 -24.62 -28.58
N LEU A 14 -16.46 -23.71 -29.56
CA LEU A 14 -15.86 -22.36 -29.45
C LEU A 14 -16.51 -21.52 -28.34
N ALA A 15 -17.82 -21.66 -28.11
CA ALA A 15 -18.50 -20.96 -27.02
C ALA A 15 -18.10 -21.52 -25.64
N LEU A 16 -17.92 -22.85 -25.54
CA LEU A 16 -17.49 -23.51 -24.30
C LEU A 16 -16.04 -23.19 -23.93
N THR A 17 -15.14 -23.11 -24.92
CA THR A 17 -13.75 -22.70 -24.65
C THR A 17 -13.68 -21.25 -24.18
N PHE A 18 -14.44 -20.33 -24.80
CA PHE A 18 -14.53 -18.93 -24.35
C PHE A 18 -15.03 -18.80 -22.90
N LEU A 19 -16.05 -19.59 -22.51
CA LEU A 19 -16.61 -19.57 -21.14
C LEU A 19 -15.57 -20.02 -20.09
N THR A 20 -14.72 -20.99 -20.43
CA THR A 20 -13.67 -21.49 -19.52
C THR A 20 -12.46 -20.56 -19.43
N VAL A 21 -12.10 -19.86 -20.52
CA VAL A 21 -10.95 -18.94 -20.53
C VAL A 21 -11.18 -17.71 -19.65
N SER A 22 -12.41 -17.21 -19.57
CA SER A 22 -12.77 -16.07 -18.72
C SER A 22 -12.67 -16.33 -17.21
N ILE A 23 -12.63 -17.59 -16.77
CA ILE A 23 -12.55 -17.97 -15.35
C ILE A 23 -11.09 -18.04 -14.84
N PHE A 24 -10.10 -18.21 -15.73
CA PHE A 24 -8.69 -18.34 -15.35
C PHE A 24 -7.89 -17.03 -15.38
N ILE A 25 -8.48 -15.92 -15.85
CA ILE A 25 -7.85 -14.60 -15.72
C ILE A 25 -8.15 -14.08 -14.31
N LYS A 26 -7.39 -14.57 -13.33
CA LYS A 26 -7.33 -13.86 -12.03
C LYS A 26 -6.89 -12.43 -12.35
N PRO A 27 -7.66 -11.39 -11.98
CA PRO A 27 -7.15 -10.03 -12.09
C PRO A 27 -5.89 -9.98 -11.23
N ALA A 28 -4.75 -9.68 -11.86
CA ALA A 28 -3.56 -9.31 -11.13
C ALA A 28 -3.93 -8.05 -10.36
N MET A 29 -4.33 -8.20 -9.10
CA MET A 29 -4.56 -7.07 -8.22
C MET A 29 -3.26 -6.28 -8.23
N ALA A 30 -3.34 -4.99 -8.56
CA ALA A 30 -2.18 -4.12 -8.66
C ALA A 30 -1.52 -4.05 -7.27
N ALA A 31 -0.53 -4.92 -7.04
CA ALA A 31 0.25 -4.93 -5.82
C ALA A 31 0.92 -3.56 -5.68
N GLY A 32 0.80 -2.96 -4.49
CA GLY A 32 1.45 -1.67 -4.20
C GLY A 32 2.98 -1.78 -4.33
N PRO A 33 3.70 -0.65 -4.52
CA PRO A 33 5.16 -0.66 -4.70
C PRO A 33 5.91 -1.39 -3.58
N VAL A 34 5.47 -1.25 -2.32
CA VAL A 34 6.06 -1.96 -1.18
C VAL A 34 5.86 -3.47 -1.26
N GLU A 35 4.67 -3.93 -1.64
CA GLU A 35 4.38 -5.36 -1.80
C GLU A 35 5.22 -5.97 -2.93
N ARG A 36 5.36 -5.23 -4.04
CA ARG A 36 6.25 -5.65 -5.13
C ARG A 36 7.70 -5.75 -4.69
N ALA A 37 8.17 -4.81 -3.85
CA ALA A 37 9.52 -4.88 -3.28
C ALA A 37 9.70 -6.10 -2.38
N ILE A 38 8.72 -6.44 -1.52
CA ILE A 38 8.79 -7.64 -0.67
C ILE A 38 8.93 -8.91 -1.52
N VAL A 39 8.11 -9.04 -2.56
CA VAL A 39 8.17 -10.20 -3.47
C VAL A 39 9.48 -10.24 -4.25
N ALA A 40 9.92 -9.11 -4.81
CA ALA A 40 11.16 -9.04 -5.58
C ALA A 40 12.42 -9.31 -4.74
N CYS A 41 12.37 -9.00 -3.44
CA CYS A 41 13.46 -9.17 -2.49
C CYS A 41 13.35 -10.44 -1.64
N GLU A 42 12.48 -11.40 -1.97
CA GLU A 42 12.23 -12.57 -1.11
C GLU A 42 13.53 -13.33 -0.78
N TYR A 43 14.41 -13.50 -1.76
CA TYR A 43 15.71 -14.13 -1.56
C TYR A 43 16.58 -13.35 -0.57
N GLU A 44 16.73 -12.03 -0.77
CA GLU A 44 17.53 -11.16 0.08
C GLU A 44 16.98 -11.08 1.50
N LEU A 45 15.65 -10.97 1.63
CA LEU A 45 14.97 -10.91 2.92
C LEU A 45 15.17 -12.21 3.71
N THR A 46 15.12 -13.37 3.05
CA THR A 46 15.30 -14.67 3.70
C THR A 46 16.75 -15.05 3.97
N HIS A 47 17.72 -14.54 3.21
CA HIS A 47 19.13 -14.91 3.38
C HIS A 47 19.95 -13.88 4.16
N PHE A 48 19.58 -12.59 4.07
CA PHE A 48 20.33 -11.50 4.70
C PHE A 48 19.56 -10.86 5.85
N CYS A 49 18.22 -10.85 5.81
CA CYS A 49 17.39 -10.14 6.77
C CYS A 49 16.49 -11.04 7.65
N ALA A 50 16.73 -12.36 7.68
CA ALA A 50 15.82 -13.32 8.33
C ALA A 50 15.57 -13.08 9.83
N THR A 51 16.53 -12.45 10.52
CA THR A 51 16.44 -12.14 11.95
C THR A 51 15.86 -10.74 12.23
N VAL A 52 15.58 -9.98 11.18
CA VAL A 52 15.06 -8.62 11.28
C VAL A 52 13.55 -8.67 11.45
N THR A 53 13.08 -8.14 12.58
CA THR A 53 11.63 -7.97 12.80
C THR A 53 11.05 -6.99 11.78
N PRO A 54 10.00 -7.33 11.03
CA PRO A 54 9.34 -6.40 10.10
C PRO A 54 8.77 -5.16 10.81
N GLY A 55 8.57 -4.07 10.08
CA GLY A 55 8.09 -2.79 10.62
C GLY A 55 9.16 -1.71 10.74
N GLU A 56 8.72 -0.47 10.93
CA GLU A 56 9.58 0.71 11.22
C GLU A 56 10.76 0.88 10.25
N GLY A 57 10.60 0.47 8.99
CA GLY A 57 11.66 0.53 7.98
C GLY A 57 12.85 -0.40 8.22
N ARG A 58 12.80 -1.32 9.21
CA ARG A 58 13.93 -2.20 9.55
C ARG A 58 14.39 -3.08 8.40
N LEU A 59 13.46 -3.62 7.61
CA LEU A 59 13.80 -4.43 6.43
C LEU A 59 14.47 -3.58 5.32
N MET A 60 14.02 -2.34 5.11
CA MET A 60 14.65 -1.41 4.16
C MET A 60 16.09 -1.08 4.59
N MET A 61 16.31 -0.83 5.89
CA MET A 61 17.65 -0.60 6.43
C MET A 61 18.55 -1.83 6.30
N CYS A 62 18.01 -3.04 6.51
CA CYS A 62 18.75 -4.27 6.32
C CYS A 62 19.16 -4.47 4.85
N LEU A 63 18.24 -4.27 3.90
CA LEU A 63 18.56 -4.34 2.47
C LEU A 63 19.61 -3.30 2.07
N GLY A 64 19.53 -2.07 2.62
CA GLY A 64 20.55 -1.05 2.42
C GLY A 64 21.92 -1.41 3.00
N ALA A 65 21.97 -2.07 4.16
CA ALA A 65 23.21 -2.57 4.75
C ALA A 65 23.85 -3.72 3.95
N HIS A 66 23.08 -4.34 3.06
CA HIS A 66 23.49 -5.40 2.15
C HIS A 66 23.35 -4.99 0.68
N GLU A 67 23.42 -3.69 0.37
CA GLU A 67 23.21 -3.16 -0.99
C GLU A 67 24.16 -3.76 -2.04
N ASP A 68 25.34 -4.22 -1.63
CA ASP A 68 26.32 -4.91 -2.47
C ASP A 68 25.93 -6.36 -2.81
N LYS A 69 24.91 -6.89 -2.14
CA LYS A 69 24.48 -8.30 -2.21
C LYS A 69 23.04 -8.47 -2.69
N ILE A 70 22.31 -7.39 -2.95
CA ILE A 70 20.95 -7.47 -3.47
C ILE A 70 20.95 -7.67 -4.99
N SER A 71 19.98 -8.43 -5.50
CA SER A 71 19.75 -8.56 -6.92
C SER A 71 19.27 -7.25 -7.55
N LEU A 72 19.51 -7.09 -8.86
CA LEU A 72 19.02 -5.93 -9.62
C LEU A 72 17.49 -5.79 -9.53
N GLY A 73 16.76 -6.92 -9.56
CA GLY A 73 15.30 -6.93 -9.45
C GLY A 73 14.83 -6.39 -8.10
N CYS A 74 15.43 -6.86 -7.00
CA CYS A 74 15.16 -6.34 -5.66
C CYS A 74 15.48 -4.84 -5.57
N GLY A 75 16.67 -4.42 -6.04
CA GLY A 75 17.09 -3.02 -6.00
C GLY A 75 16.14 -2.07 -6.75
N ILE A 76 15.68 -2.44 -7.95
CA ILE A 76 14.71 -1.65 -8.72
C ILE A 76 13.39 -1.55 -7.96
N ALA A 77 12.87 -2.67 -7.43
CA ALA A 77 11.60 -2.66 -6.71
C ALA A 77 11.68 -1.85 -5.40
N VAL A 78 12.80 -1.92 -4.67
CA VAL A 78 13.08 -1.09 -3.49
C VAL A 78 13.11 0.39 -3.87
N TYR A 79 13.71 0.75 -5.00
CA TYR A 79 13.71 2.13 -5.48
C TYR A 79 12.30 2.62 -5.84
N GLU A 80 11.50 1.81 -6.54
CA GLU A 80 10.09 2.13 -6.81
C GLU A 80 9.29 2.34 -5.53
N ALA A 81 9.51 1.47 -4.53
CA ALA A 81 8.89 1.61 -3.22
C ALA A 81 9.33 2.90 -2.52
N ALA A 82 10.62 3.25 -2.56
CA ALA A 82 11.14 4.47 -1.97
C ALA A 82 10.52 5.73 -2.59
N VAL A 83 10.38 5.78 -3.92
CA VAL A 83 9.70 6.89 -4.61
C VAL A 83 8.24 7.00 -4.17
N ALA A 84 7.52 5.88 -4.04
CA ALA A 84 6.14 5.90 -3.58
C ALA A 84 6.01 6.36 -2.11
N ILE A 85 6.96 5.97 -1.25
CA ILE A 85 7.02 6.40 0.15
C ILE A 85 7.32 7.90 0.25
N ASP A 86 8.20 8.45 -0.59
CA ASP A 86 8.50 9.89 -0.62
C ASP A 86 7.25 10.73 -0.93
N VAL A 87 6.47 10.29 -1.93
CA VAL A 87 5.17 10.91 -2.23
C VAL A 87 4.26 10.87 -0.99
N LEU A 88 4.18 9.74 -0.30
CA LEU A 88 3.39 9.62 0.93
C LEU A 88 3.92 10.54 2.05
N ALA A 89 5.24 10.68 2.19
CA ALA A 89 5.85 11.56 3.19
C ALA A 89 5.43 13.02 3.00
N SER A 90 5.35 13.49 1.75
CA SER A 90 4.84 14.84 1.44
C SER A 90 3.39 15.04 1.91
N VAL A 91 2.56 14.00 1.82
CA VAL A 91 1.17 14.06 2.28
C VAL A 91 1.10 14.02 3.80
N ILE A 92 1.93 13.21 4.47
CA ILE A 92 2.00 13.18 5.94
C ILE A 92 2.43 14.55 6.48
N ALA A 93 3.41 15.20 5.85
CA ALA A 93 3.81 16.56 6.20
C ALA A 93 2.66 17.57 6.03
N ALA A 94 1.87 17.43 4.95
CA ALA A 94 0.69 18.25 4.73
C ALA A 94 -0.37 18.03 5.81
N VAL A 95 -0.61 16.77 6.25
CA VAL A 95 -1.53 16.46 7.35
C VAL A 95 -1.05 17.11 8.65
N GLY A 96 0.22 16.97 9.01
CA GLY A 96 0.75 17.60 10.22
C GLY A 96 0.63 19.12 10.21
N THR A 97 0.80 19.74 9.04
CA THR A 97 0.69 21.20 8.88
C THR A 97 -0.77 21.67 8.92
N ALA A 98 -1.68 20.95 8.26
CA ALA A 98 -3.07 21.37 8.08
C ALA A 98 -4.01 20.94 9.20
N CYS A 99 -3.70 19.84 9.90
CA CYS A 99 -4.53 19.22 10.93
C CYS A 99 -3.90 19.28 12.33
N GLY A 100 -2.81 20.03 12.52
CA GLY A 100 -2.03 19.99 13.77
C GLY A 100 -2.87 20.26 15.02
N GLN A 101 -3.76 21.25 14.95
CA GLN A 101 -4.66 21.59 16.07
C GLN A 101 -5.69 20.48 16.30
N GLU A 102 -6.32 19.99 15.25
CA GLU A 102 -7.32 18.93 15.30
C GLU A 102 -6.74 17.59 15.80
N ILE A 103 -5.47 17.31 15.48
CA ILE A 103 -4.74 16.14 16.00
C ILE A 103 -4.60 16.26 17.52
N VAL A 104 -4.23 17.44 18.03
CA VAL A 104 -4.11 17.67 19.49
C VAL A 104 -5.47 17.59 20.17
N ASP A 105 -6.50 18.21 19.59
CA ASP A 105 -7.82 18.33 20.22
C ASP A 105 -8.64 17.03 20.18
N HIS A 106 -8.41 16.16 19.20
CA HIS A 106 -9.26 14.99 18.95
C HIS A 106 -8.53 13.65 18.98
N CYS A 107 -7.22 13.63 18.69
CA CYS A 107 -6.48 12.39 18.48
C CYS A 107 -5.35 12.15 19.48
N ALA A 108 -5.01 13.15 20.30
CA ALA A 108 -3.99 13.03 21.32
C ALA A 108 -4.59 12.61 22.68
N THR A 109 -3.78 11.90 23.46
CA THR A 109 -4.06 11.56 24.85
C THR A 109 -3.11 12.35 25.76
N ALA A 110 -3.65 13.02 26.78
CA ALA A 110 -2.83 13.71 27.77
C ALA A 110 -2.08 12.69 28.64
N ILE A 111 -0.76 12.86 28.77
CA ILE A 111 0.12 12.05 29.63
C ILE A 111 0.81 12.89 30.72
N GLY A 112 0.50 14.18 30.79
CA GLY A 112 1.00 15.13 31.79
C GLY A 112 0.32 16.49 31.63
N ASP A 113 0.77 17.49 32.39
CA ASP A 113 0.15 18.83 32.41
C ASP A 113 0.20 19.53 31.04
N ASN A 114 1.23 19.24 30.22
CA ASN A 114 1.39 19.79 28.87
C ASN A 114 1.94 18.75 27.88
N ASP A 115 1.92 17.47 28.26
CA ASP A 115 2.46 16.39 27.44
C ASP A 115 1.30 15.61 26.82
N PHE A 116 1.35 15.51 25.50
CA PHE A 116 0.37 14.82 24.69
C PHE A 116 1.05 13.70 23.92
N VAL A 117 0.44 12.52 23.91
CA VAL A 117 0.87 11.39 23.09
C VAL A 117 -0.17 11.14 22.01
N VAL A 118 0.31 10.90 20.79
CA VAL A 118 -0.53 10.42 19.69
C VAL A 118 0.00 9.04 19.32
N GLU A 119 -0.88 8.03 19.33
CA GLU A 119 -0.55 6.73 18.79
C GLU A 119 -0.42 6.86 17.26
N ALA A 120 0.83 6.75 16.79
CA ALA A 120 1.18 6.89 15.39
C ALA A 120 1.61 5.55 14.80
N GLY A 121 1.28 5.35 13.53
CA GLY A 121 1.47 4.08 12.83
C GLY A 121 0.13 3.52 12.35
N GLN A 122 0.18 2.57 11.41
CA GLN A 122 -0.99 1.82 10.91
C GLN A 122 -2.16 2.69 10.40
N GLY A 123 -1.93 3.98 10.14
CA GLY A 123 -2.96 4.93 9.73
C GLY A 123 -3.86 5.47 10.84
N GLN A 124 -3.55 5.22 12.12
CA GLN A 124 -4.43 5.59 13.26
C GLN A 124 -4.78 7.08 13.31
N VAL A 125 -3.81 7.98 13.05
CA VAL A 125 -4.04 9.44 13.01
C VAL A 125 -5.04 9.82 11.93
N VAL A 126 -4.86 9.28 10.72
CA VAL A 126 -5.76 9.54 9.58
C VAL A 126 -7.15 8.98 9.87
N GLN A 127 -7.25 7.80 10.49
CA GLN A 127 -8.51 7.19 10.90
C GLN A 127 -9.23 7.99 11.99
N CYS A 128 -8.49 8.50 12.98
CA CYS A 128 -9.02 9.38 14.01
C CYS A 128 -9.58 10.68 13.41
N LEU A 129 -8.80 11.34 12.53
CA LEU A 129 -9.26 12.54 11.83
C LEU A 129 -10.51 12.24 11.00
N ALA A 130 -10.54 11.14 10.24
CA ALA A 130 -11.71 10.74 9.47
C ALA A 130 -12.95 10.49 10.34
N SER A 131 -12.77 9.93 11.55
CA SER A 131 -13.88 9.71 12.48
C SER A 131 -14.42 11.01 13.10
N ASN A 132 -13.61 12.07 13.09
CA ASN A 132 -13.94 13.40 13.62
C ASN A 132 -14.15 14.43 12.51
N GLN A 133 -14.45 14.02 11.28
CA GLN A 133 -14.47 14.88 10.10
C GLN A 133 -15.32 16.16 10.25
N SER A 134 -16.45 16.05 10.98
CA SER A 134 -17.36 17.18 11.27
C SER A 134 -16.75 18.26 12.16
N SER A 135 -15.71 17.92 12.92
CA SER A 135 -15.01 18.82 13.83
C SER A 135 -13.74 19.41 13.21
N LEU A 136 -13.40 19.03 11.96
CA LEU A 136 -12.18 19.48 11.31
C LEU A 136 -12.36 20.81 10.58
N GLY A 137 -11.31 21.64 10.59
CA GLY A 137 -11.26 22.85 9.78
C GLY A 137 -11.23 22.56 8.27
N GLU A 138 -11.51 23.58 7.46
CA GLU A 138 -11.51 23.47 5.99
C GLU A 138 -10.16 23.01 5.45
N SER A 139 -9.05 23.54 6.02
CA SER A 139 -7.69 23.17 5.61
C SER A 139 -7.39 21.70 5.87
N CYS A 140 -7.71 21.20 7.06
CA CYS A 140 -7.51 19.80 7.41
C CYS A 140 -8.38 18.88 6.54
N ASN A 141 -9.66 19.22 6.34
CA ASN A 141 -10.57 18.47 5.48
C ASN A 141 -10.06 18.37 4.03
N ALA A 142 -9.53 19.45 3.47
CA ALA A 142 -9.01 19.46 2.11
C ALA A 142 -7.80 18.53 1.93
N VAL A 143 -6.95 18.41 2.96
CA VAL A 143 -5.82 17.47 2.94
C VAL A 143 -6.30 16.03 3.16
N LEU A 144 -7.18 15.81 4.13
CA LEU A 144 -7.71 14.49 4.46
C LEU A 144 -8.45 13.85 3.28
N ALA A 145 -9.21 14.64 2.52
CA ALA A 145 -9.90 14.18 1.32
C ALA A 145 -8.96 13.56 0.26
N LYS A 146 -7.69 14.00 0.20
CA LYS A 146 -6.69 13.43 -0.72
C LYS A 146 -6.23 12.02 -0.31
N LEU A 147 -6.42 11.65 0.96
CA LEU A 147 -6.03 10.34 1.51
C LEU A 147 -7.18 9.34 1.51
N THR A 148 -8.41 9.80 1.68
CA THR A 148 -9.60 8.94 1.83
C THR A 148 -10.41 8.77 0.55
N ALA A 149 -10.06 9.47 -0.54
CA ALA A 149 -10.66 9.29 -1.86
C ALA A 149 -10.02 8.09 -2.58
N ASN A 150 -10.37 6.87 -2.16
CA ASN A 150 -10.08 5.62 -2.88
C ASN A 150 -11.34 4.76 -2.98
#